data_AF-A0A537ELQ5-F1
#
_entry.id   AF-A0A537ELQ5-F1
#
_cell.length_a   1.000
_cell.length_b   1.000
_cell.length_c   1.000
_cell.angle_alpha   90.00
_cell.angle_beta   90.00
_cell.angle_gamma   90.00
#
_symmetry.space_group_name_H-M   'P 1'
#
loop_
_entity.id
_entity.type
_entity.pdbx_description
1 polymer ?
#
loop_
_entity_poly.entity_id
_entity_poly.type
_entity_poly.pdbx_seq_one_letter_code
_entity_poly.pdbx_strand_id
1 'polypeptide(L)'
;MLKTNLRTLLILPLIILGSLLVVPSLPSAHAATGIVCLAPNGSTTCPTPPVSIAGNVGSTVRIAVVVQGSDNLNGFDITVLADHTILKPVSVDLTGSILTSPISVVVECLQGVLIAGSTCLSTDTIDTAHFAAVGGSLVSGNGLLFTVVYQVLQGTQSTPVDFQTGCPTPSGTCARITNGTITPPTETTQAATFSTPDFVLSASPTTVTITPGATGASTISASSTGGYADLVNIAVSGSTLPTAPTLS
;
A
#
# COMPACT_ATOMS: atom_id res chain seq x y z
N MET A 1 -28.77 77.13 -21.63
CA MET A 1 -27.83 76.41 -22.52
C MET A 1 -26.71 75.82 -21.67
N LEU A 2 -26.90 74.59 -21.18
CA LEU A 2 -25.89 73.86 -20.41
C LEU A 2 -25.09 73.02 -21.40
N LYS A 3 -23.84 73.39 -21.64
CA LYS A 3 -22.96 72.75 -22.62
C LYS A 3 -22.38 71.47 -22.00
N THR A 4 -23.15 70.38 -22.07
CA THR A 4 -22.76 69.08 -21.53
C THR A 4 -21.64 68.51 -22.38
N ASN A 5 -20.45 68.40 -21.80
CA ASN A 5 -19.27 67.83 -22.45
C ASN A 5 -19.50 66.33 -22.73
N LEU A 6 -19.69 65.99 -24.00
CA LEU A 6 -19.93 64.63 -24.51
C LEU A 6 -18.82 63.62 -24.12
N ARG A 7 -17.63 64.12 -23.75
CA ARG A 7 -16.51 63.31 -23.27
C ARG A 7 -16.75 62.68 -21.89
N THR A 8 -17.59 63.26 -21.04
CA THR A 8 -17.83 62.74 -19.68
C THR A 8 -18.91 61.66 -19.64
N LEU A 9 -19.75 61.56 -20.67
CA LEU A 9 -20.85 60.58 -20.73
C LEU A 9 -20.37 59.17 -21.14
N LEU A 10 -19.19 59.06 -21.74
CA LEU A 10 -18.65 57.80 -22.27
C LEU A 10 -17.75 57.05 -21.26
N ILE A 11 -17.42 57.67 -20.13
CA ILE A 11 -16.52 57.09 -19.11
C ILE A 11 -17.33 56.30 -18.06
N LEU A 12 -18.60 56.65 -17.88
CA LEU A 12 -19.46 56.02 -16.87
C LEU A 12 -19.86 54.55 -17.17
N PRO A 13 -20.11 54.11 -18.43
CA PRO A 13 -20.40 52.71 -18.71
C PRO A 13 -19.15 51.82 -18.76
N LEU A 14 -17.94 52.38 -18.94
CA LEU A 14 -16.70 51.59 -19.02
C LEU A 14 -16.20 51.14 -17.64
N ILE A 15 -16.48 51.91 -16.58
CA ILE A 15 -16.14 51.55 -15.20
C ILE A 15 -17.06 50.45 -14.65
N ILE A 16 -18.31 50.35 -15.16
CA ILE A 16 -19.27 49.32 -14.73
C ILE A 16 -19.01 47.97 -15.43
N LEU A 17 -18.39 47.96 -16.62
CA LEU A 17 -18.03 46.71 -17.32
C LEU A 17 -16.68 46.11 -16.85
N GLY A 18 -15.86 46.88 -16.14
CA GLY A 18 -14.57 46.42 -15.58
C GLY A 18 -14.66 45.69 -14.23
N SER A 19 -15.82 45.72 -13.56
CA SER A 19 -16.01 45.08 -12.25
C SER A 19 -16.57 43.65 -12.32
N LEU A 20 -16.86 43.13 -13.51
CA LEU A 20 -17.45 41.78 -13.69
C LEU A 20 -16.43 40.66 -14.00
N LEU A 21 -15.13 40.93 -13.89
CA LEU A 21 -14.05 39.96 -14.14
C LEU A 21 -13.15 39.71 -12.92
N VAL A 22 -13.59 40.07 -11.72
CA VAL A 22 -13.04 39.46 -10.51
C VAL A 22 -13.77 38.13 -10.34
N VAL A 23 -13.35 37.13 -11.11
CA VAL A 23 -13.55 35.74 -10.68
C VAL A 23 -12.86 35.68 -9.33
N PRO A 24 -13.56 35.45 -8.20
CA PRO A 24 -12.85 35.03 -7.01
C PRO A 24 -12.03 33.83 -7.47
N SER A 25 -10.71 33.88 -7.24
CA SER A 25 -9.89 32.68 -7.29
C SER A 25 -10.56 31.73 -6.31
N LEU A 26 -11.43 30.86 -6.83
CA LEU A 26 -11.97 29.74 -6.10
C LEU A 26 -10.71 29.09 -5.54
N PRO A 27 -10.50 29.08 -4.21
CA PRO A 27 -9.44 28.26 -3.67
C PRO A 27 -9.66 26.90 -4.30
N SER A 28 -8.64 26.36 -4.97
CA SER A 28 -8.67 24.99 -5.44
C SER A 28 -9.30 24.20 -4.31
N ALA A 29 -10.50 23.65 -4.53
CA ALA A 29 -11.08 22.74 -3.57
C ALA A 29 -10.00 21.69 -3.41
N HIS A 30 -9.27 21.73 -2.29
CA HIS A 30 -8.20 20.78 -2.05
C HIS A 30 -8.88 19.43 -2.18
N ALA A 31 -8.55 18.71 -3.26
CA ALA A 31 -8.80 17.30 -3.33
C ALA A 31 -8.30 16.71 -2.01
N ALA A 32 -9.08 15.80 -1.43
CA ALA A 32 -8.67 15.10 -0.22
C ALA A 32 -7.21 14.65 -0.39
N THR A 33 -6.35 14.98 0.57
CA THR A 33 -4.96 14.51 0.57
C THR A 33 -4.99 13.00 0.43
N GLY A 34 -4.38 12.48 -0.63
CA GLY A 34 -4.38 11.05 -0.85
C GLY A 34 -3.49 10.33 0.15
N ILE A 35 -3.40 9.01 -0.02
CA ILE A 35 -2.68 8.13 0.87
C ILE A 35 -1.82 7.15 0.07
N VAL A 36 -0.59 6.96 0.54
CA VAL A 36 0.26 5.84 0.15
C VAL A 36 0.32 4.87 1.32
N CYS A 37 -0.09 3.63 1.10
CA CYS A 37 -0.21 2.63 2.17
C CYS A 37 0.54 1.35 1.83
N LEU A 38 0.96 0.66 2.89
CA LEU A 38 1.39 -0.71 2.83
C LEU A 38 0.18 -1.63 2.98
N ALA A 39 0.12 -2.68 2.17
CA ALA A 39 -1.03 -3.58 2.11
C ALA A 39 -0.61 -5.03 1.82
N PRO A 40 -1.48 -6.01 2.11
CA PRO A 40 -1.26 -7.40 1.72
C PRO A 40 -1.05 -7.56 0.21
N ASN A 41 -0.42 -8.67 -0.17
CA ASN A 41 -0.18 -9.01 -1.56
C ASN A 41 -1.48 -8.98 -2.40
N GLY A 42 -1.43 -8.33 -3.56
CA GLY A 42 -2.57 -8.23 -4.49
C GLY A 42 -3.58 -7.13 -4.16
N SER A 43 -3.36 -6.32 -3.11
CA SER A 43 -4.20 -5.16 -2.83
C SER A 43 -4.07 -4.08 -3.91
N THR A 44 -5.21 -3.50 -4.31
CA THR A 44 -5.29 -2.34 -5.22
C THR A 44 -5.95 -1.12 -4.56
N THR A 45 -6.29 -1.21 -3.28
CA THR A 45 -6.85 -0.13 -2.46
C THR A 45 -6.25 -0.20 -1.07
N CYS A 46 -6.19 0.93 -0.36
CA CYS A 46 -5.68 0.93 1.00
C CYS A 46 -6.63 0.20 1.94
N PRO A 47 -6.15 -0.79 2.72
CA PRO A 47 -6.96 -1.47 3.72
C PRO A 47 -7.25 -0.54 4.90
N THR A 48 -8.32 -0.80 5.65
CA THR A 48 -8.59 -0.06 6.89
C THR A 48 -7.58 -0.45 7.98
N PRO A 49 -6.94 0.51 8.67
CA PRO A 49 -6.06 0.21 9.81
C PRO A 49 -6.79 -0.52 10.97
N PRO A 50 -6.09 -1.34 11.77
CA PRO A 50 -4.66 -1.66 11.67
C PRO A 50 -4.37 -2.67 10.55
N VAL A 51 -3.31 -2.43 9.79
CA VAL A 51 -2.89 -3.35 8.72
C VAL A 51 -1.91 -4.37 9.28
N SER A 52 -2.22 -5.64 9.09
CA SER A 52 -1.35 -6.76 9.46
C SER A 52 -1.06 -7.64 8.26
N ILE A 53 0.20 -7.99 8.08
CA ILE A 53 0.71 -8.86 7.02
C ILE A 53 1.41 -10.04 7.70
N ALA A 54 1.04 -11.26 7.31
CA ALA A 54 1.63 -12.46 7.85
C ALA A 54 2.55 -13.14 6.83
N GLY A 55 3.61 -13.80 7.30
CA GLY A 55 4.48 -14.63 6.47
C GLY A 55 5.22 -15.68 7.30
N ASN A 56 5.73 -16.73 6.64
CA ASN A 56 6.43 -17.81 7.32
C ASN A 56 7.95 -17.63 7.23
N VAL A 57 8.68 -17.94 8.30
CA VAL A 57 10.15 -17.96 8.29
C VAL A 57 10.66 -18.90 7.19
N GLY A 58 11.67 -18.47 6.45
CA GLY A 58 12.25 -19.21 5.33
C GLY A 58 11.49 -19.05 4.00
N SER A 59 10.32 -18.41 4.01
CA SER A 59 9.56 -18.07 2.79
C SER A 59 9.78 -16.61 2.37
N THR A 60 9.22 -16.26 1.21
CA THR A 60 9.11 -14.87 0.77
C THR A 60 7.73 -14.32 1.10
N VAL A 61 7.66 -13.08 1.59
CA VAL A 61 6.42 -12.31 1.72
C VAL A 61 6.41 -11.14 0.72
N ARG A 62 5.25 -10.84 0.17
CA ARG A 62 5.03 -9.75 -0.79
C ARG A 62 4.18 -8.67 -0.12
N ILE A 63 4.70 -7.45 -0.07
CA ILE A 63 4.03 -6.28 0.52
C ILE A 63 3.72 -5.31 -0.61
N ALA A 64 2.43 -5.05 -0.82
CA ALA A 64 1.96 -4.11 -1.83
C ALA A 64 2.11 -2.67 -1.31
N VAL A 65 2.63 -1.79 -2.17
CA VAL A 65 2.62 -0.33 -1.96
C VAL A 65 1.53 0.24 -2.85
N VAL A 66 0.48 0.79 -2.24
CA VAL A 66 -0.75 1.20 -2.91
C VAL A 66 -0.96 2.69 -2.71
N VAL A 67 -1.49 3.35 -3.74
CA VAL A 67 -1.96 4.74 -3.64
C VAL A 67 -3.48 4.79 -3.73
N GLN A 68 -4.10 5.69 -2.98
CA GLN A 68 -5.54 5.90 -3.05
C GLN A 68 -5.89 7.37 -2.82
N GLY A 69 -6.85 7.86 -3.61
CA GLY A 69 -7.34 9.24 -3.51
C GLY A 69 -6.31 10.30 -3.89
N SER A 70 -5.18 9.92 -4.50
CA SER A 70 -4.16 10.86 -4.99
C SER A 70 -4.63 11.53 -6.29
N ASP A 71 -4.04 12.69 -6.59
CA ASP A 71 -4.14 13.33 -7.90
C ASP A 71 -3.64 12.37 -8.99
N ASN A 72 -3.96 12.68 -10.25
CA ASN A 72 -3.41 11.94 -11.37
C ASN A 72 -1.87 11.99 -11.32
N LEU A 73 -1.22 10.85 -11.48
CA LEU A 73 0.21 10.67 -11.30
C LEU A 73 0.81 9.92 -12.48
N ASN A 74 2.12 10.05 -12.69
CA ASN A 74 2.86 9.26 -13.67
C ASN A 74 4.15 8.69 -13.08
N GLY A 75 4.34 8.76 -11.77
CA GLY A 75 5.50 8.16 -11.14
C GLY A 75 5.47 8.28 -9.63
N PHE A 76 6.46 7.68 -9.01
CA PHE A 76 6.66 7.67 -7.57
C PHE A 76 8.14 7.52 -7.24
N ASP A 77 8.49 7.89 -6.01
CA ASP A 77 9.80 7.74 -5.39
C ASP A 77 9.55 7.41 -3.90
N ILE A 78 9.73 6.14 -3.55
CA ILE A 78 9.26 5.56 -2.28
C ILE A 78 10.32 4.65 -1.66
N THR A 79 10.57 4.83 -0.37
CA THR A 79 11.45 3.98 0.43
C THR A 79 10.65 3.32 1.56
N VAL A 80 10.53 1.99 1.50
CA VAL A 80 9.94 1.16 2.56
C VAL A 80 11.03 0.75 3.54
N LEU A 81 10.73 0.81 4.83
CA LEU A 81 11.62 0.50 5.94
C LEU A 81 11.10 -0.73 6.70
N ALA A 82 11.95 -1.73 6.91
CA ALA A 82 11.67 -2.89 7.74
C ALA A 82 12.95 -3.40 8.38
N ASP A 83 12.86 -3.99 9.58
CA ASP A 83 14.02 -4.60 10.25
C ASP A 83 14.60 -5.74 9.40
N HIS A 84 15.81 -5.54 8.87
CA HIS A 84 16.47 -6.49 7.97
C HIS A 84 16.78 -7.83 8.63
N THR A 85 16.80 -7.92 9.95
CA THR A 85 17.03 -9.18 10.68
C THR A 85 15.79 -10.09 10.64
N ILE A 86 14.62 -9.52 10.38
CA ILE A 86 13.34 -10.23 10.25
C ILE A 86 12.90 -10.29 8.79
N LEU A 87 12.91 -9.15 8.10
CA LEU A 87 12.46 -8.98 6.72
C LEU A 87 13.58 -8.38 5.87
N LYS A 88 14.22 -9.20 5.05
CA LYS A 88 15.28 -8.75 4.14
C LYS A 88 14.68 -8.45 2.76
N PRO A 89 14.71 -7.20 2.25
CA PRO A 89 14.20 -6.92 0.92
C PRO A 89 15.12 -7.53 -0.15
N VAL A 90 14.52 -8.28 -1.08
CA VAL A 90 15.27 -9.05 -2.10
C VAL A 90 14.94 -8.67 -3.54
N SER A 91 13.75 -8.12 -3.80
CA SER A 91 13.37 -7.59 -5.11
C SER A 91 12.15 -6.67 -5.01
N VAL A 92 11.88 -5.94 -6.08
CA VAL A 92 10.61 -5.22 -6.31
C VAL A 92 9.95 -5.70 -7.59
N ASP A 93 8.63 -5.56 -7.68
CA ASP A 93 7.84 -6.01 -8.83
C ASP A 93 6.79 -4.95 -9.21
N LEU A 94 6.73 -4.62 -10.50
CA LEU A 94 5.79 -3.69 -11.12
C LEU A 94 4.57 -4.39 -11.73
N THR A 95 4.46 -5.71 -11.63
CA THR A 95 3.31 -6.47 -12.13
C THR A 95 2.02 -5.98 -11.46
N GLY A 96 1.07 -5.50 -12.27
CA GLY A 96 -0.19 -4.93 -11.79
C GLY A 96 -0.11 -3.46 -11.37
N SER A 97 1.04 -2.80 -11.56
CA SER A 97 1.19 -1.36 -11.33
C SER A 97 0.20 -0.55 -12.15
N ILE A 98 -0.25 0.59 -11.60
CA ILE A 98 -1.03 1.58 -12.35
C ILE A 98 -0.19 2.37 -13.36
N LEU A 99 1.14 2.35 -13.25
CA LEU A 99 1.99 3.02 -14.24
C LEU A 99 1.82 2.37 -15.61
N THR A 100 1.74 3.20 -16.64
CA THR A 100 1.53 2.76 -18.03
C THR A 100 2.82 2.85 -18.84
N SER A 101 2.97 1.92 -19.79
CA SER A 101 4.15 1.81 -20.66
C SER A 101 4.33 3.06 -21.55
N PRO A 102 5.59 3.48 -21.83
CA PRO A 102 6.85 2.93 -21.32
C PRO A 102 7.04 3.24 -19.83
N ILE A 103 7.43 2.22 -19.06
CA ILE A 103 7.81 2.38 -17.65
C ILE A 103 9.34 2.38 -17.58
N SER A 104 9.88 3.40 -16.93
CA SER A 104 11.31 3.56 -16.66
C SER A 104 11.56 3.44 -15.16
N VAL A 105 12.38 2.48 -14.76
CA VAL A 105 12.91 2.40 -13.38
C VAL A 105 13.98 3.47 -13.24
N VAL A 106 13.78 4.39 -12.30
CA VAL A 106 14.68 5.51 -12.03
C VAL A 106 15.75 5.09 -11.02
N VAL A 107 15.34 4.40 -9.96
CA VAL A 107 16.25 3.80 -8.98
C VAL A 107 15.62 2.57 -8.36
N GLU A 108 16.46 1.58 -8.10
CA GLU A 108 16.18 0.44 -7.24
C GLU A 108 17.38 0.25 -6.32
N CYS A 109 17.17 0.46 -5.02
CA CYS A 109 18.17 0.31 -3.99
C CYS A 109 17.63 -0.57 -2.88
N LEU A 110 18.25 -1.73 -2.70
CA LEU A 110 17.83 -2.71 -1.70
C LEU A 110 18.97 -2.87 -0.69
N GLN A 111 18.65 -2.72 0.60
CA GLN A 111 19.63 -2.84 1.68
C GLN A 111 20.83 -1.87 1.53
N GLY A 112 20.58 -0.68 0.97
CA GLY A 112 21.63 0.31 0.66
C GLY A 112 22.54 -0.07 -0.52
N VAL A 113 22.21 -1.13 -1.28
CA VAL A 113 22.95 -1.57 -2.47
C VAL A 113 22.18 -1.16 -3.73
N LEU A 114 22.88 -0.49 -4.65
CA LEU A 114 22.33 -0.07 -5.93
C LEU A 114 22.11 -1.27 -6.84
N ILE A 115 20.85 -1.52 -7.20
CA ILE A 115 20.44 -2.55 -8.17
C ILE A 115 20.21 -1.91 -9.55
N ALA A 116 19.53 -0.76 -9.60
CA ALA A 116 19.29 0.01 -10.81
C ALA A 116 19.30 1.52 -10.52
N GLY A 117 19.63 2.33 -11.53
CA GLY A 117 19.76 3.78 -11.38
C GLY A 117 21.22 4.23 -11.27
N SER A 118 21.44 5.43 -10.72
CA SER A 118 22.77 6.04 -10.63
C SER A 118 23.41 5.95 -9.23
N THR A 119 22.61 6.06 -8.18
CA THR A 119 23.06 6.00 -6.78
C THR A 119 21.89 5.70 -5.85
N CYS A 120 22.17 5.07 -4.72
CA CYS A 120 21.27 5.08 -3.58
C CYS A 120 21.33 6.44 -2.88
N LEU A 121 20.25 6.77 -2.16
CA LEU A 121 20.21 7.93 -1.28
C LEU A 121 21.11 7.69 -0.06
N SER A 122 21.54 8.77 0.59
CA SER A 122 22.25 8.68 1.87
C SER A 122 21.39 8.10 3.00
N THR A 123 20.07 8.11 2.82
CA THR A 123 19.08 7.50 3.72
C THR A 123 18.82 6.03 3.40
N ASP A 124 19.37 5.46 2.33
CA ASP A 124 19.17 4.04 2.03
C ASP A 124 20.14 3.21 2.88
N THR A 125 19.56 2.41 3.78
CA THR A 125 20.30 1.54 4.72
C THR A 125 19.99 0.08 4.45
N ILE A 126 20.62 -0.82 5.22
CA ILE A 126 20.35 -2.26 5.20
C ILE A 126 18.86 -2.60 5.42
N ASP A 127 18.10 -1.73 6.08
CA ASP A 127 16.67 -1.89 6.41
C ASP A 127 15.72 -1.40 5.30
N THR A 128 16.25 -0.87 4.20
CA THR A 128 15.43 -0.16 3.20
C THR A 128 15.23 -0.91 1.89
N ALA A 129 14.04 -0.75 1.32
CA ALA A 129 13.73 -0.99 -0.08
C ALA A 129 13.29 0.33 -0.71
N HIS A 130 14.21 0.97 -1.44
CA HIS A 130 13.96 2.21 -2.16
C HIS A 130 13.71 1.91 -3.64
N PHE A 131 12.58 2.37 -4.13
CA PHE A 131 12.19 2.20 -5.52
C PHE A 131 11.49 3.43 -6.07
N ALA A 132 11.95 3.87 -7.24
CA ALA A 132 11.32 4.95 -7.98
C ALA A 132 11.13 4.54 -9.44
N ALA A 133 9.96 4.83 -9.98
CA ALA A 133 9.63 4.55 -11.36
C ALA A 133 8.73 5.64 -11.94
N VAL A 134 8.83 5.84 -13.26
CA VAL A 134 7.99 6.76 -14.02
C VAL A 134 7.37 6.03 -15.21
N GLY A 135 6.09 6.28 -15.46
CA GLY A 135 5.35 5.85 -16.62
C GLY A 135 5.23 6.96 -17.67
N GLY A 136 4.87 6.57 -18.90
CA GLY A 136 4.79 7.49 -20.04
C GLY A 136 3.57 8.41 -20.05
N SER A 137 2.60 8.20 -19.17
CA SER A 137 1.35 8.97 -19.13
C SER A 137 0.82 9.11 -17.71
N LEU A 138 0.03 10.16 -17.49
CA LEU A 138 -0.74 10.33 -16.25
C LEU A 138 -1.83 9.26 -16.15
N VAL A 139 -1.99 8.71 -14.95
CA VAL A 139 -2.99 7.70 -14.59
C VAL A 139 -3.73 8.16 -13.34
N SER A 140 -4.90 7.58 -13.09
CA SER A 140 -5.66 7.86 -11.86
C SER A 140 -4.85 7.49 -10.62
N GLY A 141 -4.86 8.34 -9.59
CA GLY A 141 -4.15 8.12 -8.32
C GLY A 141 -4.78 7.07 -7.39
N ASN A 142 -5.22 5.95 -7.96
CA ASN A 142 -5.84 4.84 -7.25
C ASN A 142 -5.33 3.51 -7.82
N GLY A 143 -4.59 2.75 -7.02
CA GLY A 143 -4.16 1.39 -7.36
C GLY A 143 -2.78 1.02 -6.84
N LEU A 144 -2.32 -0.16 -7.25
CA LEU A 144 -1.00 -0.68 -6.91
C LEU A 144 0.08 0.17 -7.58
N LEU A 145 1.08 0.62 -6.83
CA LEU A 145 2.28 1.26 -7.39
C LEU A 145 3.32 0.21 -7.74
N PHE A 146 3.70 -0.61 -6.76
CA PHE A 146 4.63 -1.72 -6.89
C PHE A 146 4.50 -2.65 -5.68
N THR A 147 5.19 -3.79 -5.74
CA THR A 147 5.27 -4.75 -4.64
C THR A 147 6.72 -4.90 -4.21
N VAL A 148 7.01 -4.80 -2.91
CA VAL A 148 8.31 -5.21 -2.35
C VAL A 148 8.23 -6.69 -1.98
N VAL A 149 9.26 -7.44 -2.34
CA VAL A 149 9.42 -8.85 -1.97
C VAL A 149 10.50 -8.94 -0.90
N TYR A 150 10.12 -9.49 0.25
CA TYR A 150 11.01 -9.72 1.39
C TYR A 150 11.23 -11.22 1.60
N GLN A 151 12.47 -11.60 1.92
CA GLN A 151 12.77 -12.89 2.54
C GLN A 151 12.51 -12.79 4.05
N VAL A 152 11.73 -13.71 4.60
CA VAL A 152 11.47 -13.78 6.06
C VAL A 152 12.60 -14.59 6.70
N LEU A 153 13.43 -13.93 7.51
CA LEU A 153 14.62 -14.51 8.12
C LEU A 153 14.37 -15.02 9.55
N GLN A 154 13.56 -14.30 10.33
CA GLN A 154 13.28 -14.64 11.73
C GLN A 154 11.79 -14.50 12.06
N GLY A 155 11.36 -15.21 13.10
CA GLY A 155 10.00 -15.14 13.63
C GLY A 155 9.80 -13.87 14.46
N THR A 156 8.60 -13.30 14.41
CA THR A 156 8.21 -12.17 15.26
C THR A 156 6.71 -12.18 15.53
N GLN A 157 6.31 -11.78 16.75
CA GLN A 157 4.90 -11.56 17.07
C GLN A 157 4.38 -10.29 16.36
N SER A 158 5.24 -9.28 16.21
CA SER A 158 4.94 -8.02 15.54
C SER A 158 6.22 -7.24 15.30
N THR A 159 6.48 -6.85 14.05
CA THR A 159 7.51 -5.86 13.70
C THR A 159 6.89 -4.80 12.78
N PRO A 160 7.23 -3.52 12.94
CA PRO A 160 6.75 -2.48 12.03
C PRO A 160 7.32 -2.68 10.62
N VAL A 161 6.47 -2.43 9.62
CA VAL A 161 6.88 -2.14 8.25
C VAL A 161 6.36 -0.74 7.96
N ASP A 162 7.28 0.18 7.70
CA ASP A 162 7.03 1.62 7.66
C ASP A 162 7.54 2.23 6.36
N PHE A 163 7.31 3.53 6.19
CA PHE A 163 8.02 4.33 5.21
C PHE A 163 9.22 5.00 5.89
N GLN A 164 10.37 5.00 5.22
CA GLN A 164 11.57 5.67 5.71
C GLN A 164 11.29 7.17 5.94
N THR A 165 12.00 7.80 6.88
CA THR A 165 11.91 9.24 7.16
C THR A 165 13.24 9.93 6.92
N GLY A 166 13.23 11.27 6.89
CA GLY A 166 14.43 12.08 6.63
C GLY A 166 14.68 12.36 5.14
N CYS A 167 13.72 12.06 4.28
CA CYS A 167 13.76 12.46 2.88
C CYS A 167 13.42 13.95 2.70
N PRO A 168 13.91 14.60 1.63
CA PRO A 168 13.65 16.02 1.35
C PRO A 168 12.23 16.24 0.79
N THR A 169 11.21 15.77 1.50
CA THR A 169 9.79 15.93 1.17
C THR A 169 9.12 16.84 2.20
N PRO A 170 8.02 17.54 1.85
CA PRO A 170 7.29 18.37 2.82
C PRO A 170 6.77 17.61 4.04
N SER A 171 6.46 16.31 3.89
CA SER A 171 6.02 15.45 4.98
C SER A 171 7.16 14.87 5.83
N GLY A 172 8.41 14.91 5.34
CA GLY A 172 9.56 14.24 5.95
C GLY A 172 9.59 12.71 5.73
N THR A 173 8.52 12.13 5.17
CA THR A 173 8.43 10.72 4.81
C THR A 173 8.91 10.49 3.37
N CYS A 174 9.63 9.38 3.16
CA CYS A 174 10.13 8.93 1.86
C CYS A 174 9.03 8.21 1.07
N ALA A 175 7.92 8.90 0.82
CA ALA A 175 6.79 8.38 0.04
C ALA A 175 6.22 9.48 -0.86
N ARG A 176 6.90 9.72 -2.00
CA ARG A 176 6.57 10.81 -2.91
C ARG A 176 5.88 10.29 -4.16
N ILE A 177 4.78 10.93 -4.51
CA ILE A 177 4.11 10.77 -5.81
C ILE A 177 4.54 11.91 -6.74
N THR A 178 4.65 11.63 -8.04
CA THR A 178 4.90 12.66 -9.04
C THR A 178 3.89 12.59 -10.18
N ASN A 179 3.53 13.76 -10.68
CA ASN A 179 2.59 13.99 -11.77
C ASN A 179 3.22 14.86 -12.89
N GLY A 180 4.56 14.90 -12.96
CA GLY A 180 5.29 15.73 -13.91
C GLY A 180 5.31 17.23 -13.58
N THR A 181 4.75 17.66 -12.45
CA THR A 181 4.84 19.06 -11.99
C THR A 181 6.00 19.28 -11.01
N ILE A 182 6.38 20.55 -10.82
CA ILE A 182 7.44 20.97 -9.90
C ILE A 182 7.03 20.91 -8.42
N THR A 183 5.72 20.87 -8.15
CA THR A 183 5.14 20.73 -6.80
C THR A 183 4.40 19.41 -6.72
N PRO A 184 5.07 18.32 -6.31
CA PRO A 184 4.44 17.01 -6.19
C PRO A 184 3.23 17.06 -5.24
N PRO A 185 2.18 16.27 -5.51
CA PRO A 185 1.10 16.05 -4.55
C PRO A 185 1.67 15.64 -3.19
N THR A 186 1.10 16.19 -2.12
CA THR A 186 1.43 15.73 -0.77
C THR A 186 0.50 14.59 -0.43
N GLU A 187 1.07 13.46 -0.05
CA GLU A 187 0.32 12.27 0.38
C GLU A 187 0.53 12.03 1.87
N THR A 188 -0.46 11.44 2.51
CA THR A 188 -0.29 10.81 3.82
C THR A 188 0.25 9.39 3.66
N THR A 189 0.79 8.81 4.74
CA THR A 189 1.28 7.43 4.72
C THR A 189 0.56 6.55 5.74
N GLN A 190 0.38 5.29 5.38
CA GLN A 190 -0.17 4.26 6.27
C GLN A 190 0.72 3.02 6.29
N ALA A 191 1.30 2.79 7.45
CA ALA A 191 2.18 1.67 7.75
C ALA A 191 1.41 0.34 7.90
N ALA A 192 2.18 -0.74 8.04
CA ALA A 192 1.67 -2.06 8.40
C ALA A 192 2.51 -2.68 9.52
N THR A 193 1.99 -3.72 10.15
CA THR A 193 2.79 -4.63 10.97
C THR A 193 2.99 -5.95 10.25
N PHE A 194 4.16 -6.54 10.42
CA PHE A 194 4.44 -7.89 10.00
C PHE A 194 4.50 -8.83 11.19
N SER A 195 3.90 -10.01 11.05
CA SER A 195 4.00 -11.08 12.03
C SER A 195 4.27 -12.41 11.35
N THR A 196 4.89 -13.33 12.08
CA THR A 196 4.93 -14.73 11.68
C THR A 196 3.90 -15.50 12.48
N PRO A 197 3.11 -16.42 11.86
CA PRO A 197 2.24 -17.27 12.64
C PRO A 197 3.07 -18.07 13.64
N ASP A 198 2.49 -18.29 14.82
CA ASP A 198 3.12 -19.02 15.93
C ASP A 198 3.15 -20.53 15.65
N PHE A 199 2.10 -21.04 14.99
CA PHE A 199 1.98 -22.42 14.56
C PHE A 199 1.16 -22.51 13.27
N VAL A 200 1.34 -23.60 12.53
CA VAL A 200 0.52 -23.96 11.37
C VAL A 200 -0.29 -25.21 11.67
N LEU A 201 -1.55 -25.20 11.25
CA LEU A 201 -2.45 -26.34 11.29
C LEU A 201 -2.69 -26.85 9.88
N SER A 202 -2.72 -28.17 9.71
CA SER A 202 -3.13 -28.83 8.47
C SER A 202 -4.03 -30.01 8.78
N ALA A 203 -4.88 -30.38 7.82
CA ALA A 203 -5.80 -31.51 7.92
C ALA A 203 -5.67 -32.38 6.67
N SER A 204 -5.56 -33.70 6.82
CA SER A 204 -5.54 -34.63 5.69
C SER A 204 -6.37 -35.89 5.98
N PRO A 205 -7.44 -36.15 5.21
CA PRO A 205 -8.05 -35.26 4.21
C PRO A 205 -8.70 -34.01 4.85
N THR A 206 -8.77 -32.90 4.11
CA THR A 206 -9.41 -31.63 4.55
C THR A 206 -10.93 -31.72 4.64
N THR A 207 -11.53 -32.71 3.99
CA THR A 207 -12.97 -32.99 4.05
C THR A 207 -13.18 -34.49 4.12
N VAL A 208 -14.04 -34.91 5.05
CA VAL A 208 -14.45 -36.31 5.21
C VAL A 208 -15.96 -36.36 5.05
N THR A 209 -16.44 -37.10 4.04
CA THR A 209 -17.86 -37.38 3.86
C THR A 209 -18.16 -38.76 4.42
N ILE A 210 -19.10 -38.85 5.36
CA ILE A 210 -19.53 -40.11 5.97
C ILE A 210 -21.02 -40.33 5.69
N THR A 211 -21.39 -41.58 5.41
CA THR A 211 -22.78 -42.00 5.32
C THR A 211 -23.33 -42.41 6.70
N PRO A 212 -24.66 -42.50 6.89
CA PRO A 212 -25.22 -42.97 8.15
C PRO A 212 -24.63 -44.31 8.60
N GLY A 213 -24.20 -44.38 9.85
CA GLY A 213 -23.56 -45.57 10.44
C GLY A 213 -22.09 -45.79 10.07
N ALA A 214 -21.48 -44.95 9.23
CA ALA A 214 -20.06 -45.04 8.88
C ALA A 214 -19.18 -44.16 9.77
N THR A 215 -17.90 -44.50 9.85
CA THR A 215 -16.84 -43.67 10.46
C THR A 215 -15.91 -43.13 9.38
N GLY A 216 -15.35 -41.95 9.64
CA GLY A 216 -14.33 -41.33 8.79
C GLY A 216 -13.27 -40.69 9.67
N ALA A 217 -12.05 -40.60 9.15
CA ALA A 217 -10.91 -40.06 9.87
C ALA A 217 -10.27 -38.90 9.09
N SER A 218 -9.83 -37.89 9.81
CA SER A 218 -8.92 -36.84 9.33
C SER A 218 -7.80 -36.69 10.34
N THR A 219 -6.57 -36.58 9.87
CA THR A 219 -5.43 -36.28 10.73
C THR A 219 -5.21 -34.78 10.74
N ILE A 220 -5.30 -34.17 11.93
CA ILE A 220 -4.91 -32.78 12.15
C ILE A 220 -3.46 -32.76 12.60
N SER A 221 -2.61 -32.08 11.85
CA SER A 221 -1.20 -31.88 12.20
C SER A 221 -0.98 -30.42 12.57
N ALA A 222 -0.43 -30.21 13.77
CA ALA A 222 0.07 -28.92 14.21
C ALA A 222 1.60 -28.92 14.12
N SER A 223 2.18 -27.83 13.64
CA SER A 223 3.63 -27.63 13.68
C SER A 223 3.93 -26.23 14.15
N SER A 224 4.83 -26.11 15.12
CA SER A 224 5.36 -24.83 15.55
C SER A 224 6.11 -24.13 14.42
N THR A 225 6.02 -22.81 14.40
CA THR A 225 6.83 -21.94 13.52
C THR A 225 7.61 -20.93 14.37
N GLY A 226 8.78 -20.51 13.88
CA GLY A 226 9.55 -19.44 14.53
C GLY A 226 10.07 -19.76 15.95
N GLY A 227 10.14 -21.02 16.36
CA GLY A 227 10.60 -21.41 17.70
C GLY A 227 9.51 -21.39 18.78
N TYR A 228 8.24 -21.21 18.39
CA TYR A 228 7.10 -21.31 19.29
C TYR A 228 7.07 -22.67 20.01
N ALA A 229 6.97 -22.65 21.34
CA ALA A 229 7.00 -23.87 22.15
C ALA A 229 5.80 -23.99 23.11
N ASP A 230 4.85 -23.05 23.01
CA ASP A 230 3.69 -23.04 23.90
C ASP A 230 2.63 -24.06 23.49
N LEU A 231 1.70 -24.33 24.42
CA LEU A 231 0.61 -25.27 24.23
C LEU A 231 -0.45 -24.70 23.28
N VAL A 232 -0.79 -25.46 22.23
CA VAL A 232 -1.94 -25.20 21.36
C VAL A 232 -3.13 -26.05 21.82
N ASN A 233 -4.17 -25.40 22.33
CA ASN A 233 -5.43 -26.07 22.66
C ASN A 233 -6.30 -26.24 21.40
N ILE A 234 -6.50 -27.49 20.97
CA ILE A 234 -7.41 -27.83 19.86
C ILE A 234 -8.72 -28.36 20.45
N ALA A 235 -9.84 -27.79 20.04
CA ALA A 235 -11.18 -28.27 20.39
C ALA A 235 -11.96 -28.65 19.14
N VAL A 236 -12.73 -29.75 19.23
CA VAL A 236 -13.60 -30.23 18.15
C VAL A 236 -15.05 -29.96 18.55
N SER A 237 -15.80 -29.26 17.70
CA SER A 237 -17.25 -29.09 17.84
C SER A 237 -17.97 -29.90 16.76
N GLY A 238 -18.98 -30.68 17.18
CA GLY A 238 -19.85 -31.44 16.27
C GLY A 238 -21.25 -30.88 16.29
N SER A 239 -21.85 -30.68 15.11
CA SER A 239 -23.30 -30.48 14.99
C SER A 239 -23.95 -31.87 14.90
N THR A 240 -24.89 -32.15 15.79
CA THR A 240 -25.65 -33.40 15.77
C THR A 240 -26.58 -33.42 14.57
N LEU A 241 -26.44 -34.41 13.68
CA LEU A 241 -27.41 -34.68 12.61
C LEU A 241 -28.77 -35.07 13.25
N PRO A 242 -29.92 -34.57 12.74
CA PRO A 242 -31.22 -34.91 13.29
C PRO A 242 -31.44 -36.42 13.25
N THR A 243 -31.79 -37.00 14.41
CA THR A 243 -32.14 -38.41 14.55
C THR A 243 -33.27 -38.77 13.58
N ALA A 244 -33.06 -39.77 12.73
CA ALA A 244 -34.11 -40.33 11.88
C ALA A 244 -35.24 -40.91 12.76
N PRO A 245 -36.52 -40.72 12.40
CA PRO A 245 -37.62 -41.27 13.18
C PRO A 245 -37.63 -42.81 13.04
N THR A 246 -37.72 -43.51 14.17
CA THR A 246 -37.98 -44.94 14.23
C THR A 246 -39.41 -45.22 13.80
N LEU A 247 -39.61 -46.00 12.74
CA LEU A 247 -40.92 -46.54 12.37
C LEU A 247 -41.32 -47.62 13.40
N SER A 248 -42.43 -47.38 14.09
CA SER A 248 -43.16 -48.35 14.92
C SER A 248 -44.17 -49.15 14.09
#